data_AF-A0A7J4K9U0-F1
#
_entry.id   AF-A0A7J4K9U0-F1
#
_cell.length_a   1.000
_cell.length_b   1.000
_cell.length_c   1.000
_cell.angle_alpha   90.00
_cell.angle_beta   90.00
_cell.angle_gamma   90.00
#
_symmetry.space_group_name_H-M   'P 1'
#
loop_
_entity.id
_entity.type
_entity.pdbx_description
1 polymer ?
#
loop_
_entity_poly.entity_id
_entity_poly.type
_entity_poly.pdbx_seq_one_letter_code
_entity_poly.pdbx_strand_id
1 'polypeptide(L)'
;MKKENNNKKYLIMGGLLLLAVLAVLFSTQLTGKVSKNTPPPASIQINSEPTNSDVWIDGTEKGNTPKLLSLDSGEHYLVVSRVGYEDYVDTITLTTGRNEPLNIVLVPSE
;
A
#
# COMPACT_ATOMS: atom_id res chain seq x y z
N MET A 1 67.78 37.01 1.99
CA MET A 1 68.28 36.07 3.03
C MET A 1 67.22 35.90 4.12
N LYS A 2 66.52 34.76 4.15
CA LYS A 2 66.16 33.99 5.37
C LYS A 2 65.34 32.78 4.89
N LYS A 3 65.91 31.58 5.01
CA LYS A 3 65.15 30.32 4.93
C LYS A 3 64.39 30.21 6.24
N GLU A 4 63.07 30.22 6.19
CA GLU A 4 62.23 29.74 7.29
C GLU A 4 61.57 28.44 6.84
N ASN A 5 61.91 27.37 7.56
CA ASN A 5 61.40 26.04 7.34
C ASN A 5 59.88 26.06 7.50
N ASN A 6 59.17 25.22 6.76
CA ASN A 6 57.78 24.91 7.06
C ASN A 6 57.50 23.48 6.59
N ASN A 7 58.02 22.55 7.38
CA ASN A 7 57.80 21.10 7.30
C ASN A 7 56.34 20.74 7.68
N LYS A 8 55.38 21.61 7.34
CA LYS A 8 53.95 21.48 7.61
C LYS A 8 53.14 21.12 6.35
N LYS A 9 53.77 21.13 5.16
CA LYS A 9 53.06 20.88 3.89
C LYS A 9 52.61 19.42 3.69
N TYR A 10 53.15 18.47 4.43
CA TYR A 10 52.73 17.05 4.35
C TYR A 10 51.68 16.65 5.39
N LEU A 11 51.29 17.54 6.30
CA LEU A 11 50.25 17.26 7.30
C LEU A 11 48.83 17.24 6.68
N ILE A 12 48.68 17.79 5.48
CA ILE A 12 47.43 17.85 4.71
C ILE A 12 47.44 16.95 3.46
N MET A 13 48.60 16.42 3.06
CA MET A 13 48.68 15.49 1.92
C MET A 13 48.38 14.03 2.31
N GLY A 14 48.44 13.70 3.61
CA GLY A 14 48.01 12.39 4.15
C GLY A 14 46.52 12.31 4.52
N GLY A 15 45.77 13.42 4.42
CA GLY A 15 44.37 13.50 4.85
C GLY A 15 43.33 13.12 3.80
N LEU A 16 43.69 13.07 2.51
CA LEU A 16 42.72 12.87 1.43
C LEU A 16 42.64 11.44 0.88
N LEU A 17 43.45 10.51 1.40
CA LEU A 17 43.45 9.11 0.97
C LEU A 17 42.96 8.11 2.03
N LEU A 18 42.64 8.61 3.24
CA LEU A 18 42.09 7.79 4.35
C LEU A 18 40.60 8.04 4.62
N LEU A 19 40.00 9.09 4.05
CA LEU A 19 38.55 9.36 4.19
C LEU A 19 37.67 8.67 3.14
N ALA A 20 38.24 8.26 2.00
CA ALA A 20 37.44 7.68 0.91
C ALA A 20 37.10 6.18 1.11
N VAL A 21 37.77 5.47 2.01
CA VAL A 21 37.51 4.02 2.24
C VAL A 21 36.49 3.78 3.36
N LEU A 22 36.29 4.74 4.28
CA LEU A 22 35.34 4.58 5.40
C LEU A 22 33.88 4.88 5.03
N ALA A 23 33.61 5.66 3.97
CA ALA A 23 32.24 5.97 3.57
C ALA A 23 31.59 4.86 2.69
N VAL A 24 32.39 4.06 2.00
CA VAL A 24 31.88 2.99 1.11
C VAL A 24 31.42 1.76 1.91
N LEU A 25 31.96 1.55 3.11
CA LEU A 25 31.57 0.41 3.97
C LEU A 25 30.28 0.63 4.76
N PHE A 26 29.72 1.86 4.76
CA PHE A 26 28.53 2.18 5.55
C PHE A 26 27.24 2.39 4.74
N SER A 27 27.27 2.28 3.41
CA SER A 27 26.09 2.54 2.58
C SER A 27 25.62 1.36 1.71
N THR A 28 26.21 0.17 1.83
CA THR A 28 25.76 -1.02 1.08
C THR A 28 24.85 -1.95 1.87
N GLN A 29 24.35 -1.55 3.04
CA GLN A 29 23.48 -2.44 3.82
C GLN A 29 22.02 -2.01 3.75
N LEU A 30 21.26 -2.93 3.16
CA LEU A 30 19.81 -3.10 3.24
C LEU A 30 18.96 -2.34 2.21
N THR A 31 19.23 -2.55 0.91
CA THR A 31 18.08 -2.85 0.03
C THR A 31 17.63 -4.28 0.35
N GLY A 32 17.12 -4.46 1.56
CA GLY A 32 16.28 -5.60 1.85
C GLY A 32 15.17 -5.52 0.83
N LYS A 33 15.15 -6.46 -0.11
CA LYS A 33 13.98 -6.70 -0.94
C LYS A 33 12.88 -7.00 0.06
N VAL A 34 12.11 -5.99 0.43
CA VAL A 34 10.93 -6.13 1.27
C VAL A 34 10.07 -7.10 0.49
N SER A 35 10.11 -8.36 0.90
CA SER A 35 9.16 -9.35 0.45
C SER A 35 7.84 -8.79 0.92
N LYS A 36 7.12 -8.11 0.01
CA LYS A 36 5.76 -7.68 0.27
C LYS A 36 5.01 -8.99 0.50
N ASN A 37 4.78 -9.34 1.76
CA ASN A 37 3.85 -10.40 2.15
C ASN A 37 2.42 -9.89 1.90
N THR A 38 2.15 -9.42 0.68
CA THR A 38 0.81 -9.02 0.26
C THR A 38 0.00 -10.29 0.14
N PRO A 39 -1.16 -10.37 0.82
CA PRO A 39 -2.04 -11.52 0.66
C PRO A 39 -2.34 -11.75 -0.82
N PRO A 40 -2.45 -13.01 -1.26
CA PRO A 40 -2.81 -13.28 -2.65
C PRO A 40 -4.16 -12.64 -2.99
N PRO A 41 -4.36 -12.12 -4.20
CA PRO A 41 -5.61 -11.48 -4.57
C PRO A 41 -6.79 -12.46 -4.57
N ALA A 42 -7.98 -11.92 -4.36
CA ALA A 42 -9.26 -12.59 -4.35
C ALA A 42 -10.29 -11.74 -5.12
N SER A 43 -11.11 -12.38 -5.95
CA SER A 43 -12.13 -11.71 -6.75
C SER A 43 -13.51 -11.90 -6.13
N ILE A 44 -14.34 -10.86 -6.10
CA ILE A 44 -15.73 -10.92 -5.64
C ILE A 44 -16.65 -10.12 -6.57
N GLN A 45 -17.80 -10.71 -6.91
CA GLN A 45 -18.87 -10.03 -7.62
C GLN A 45 -19.86 -9.47 -6.59
N ILE A 46 -20.09 -8.16 -6.62
CA ILE A 46 -21.05 -7.47 -5.75
C ILE A 46 -22.23 -7.01 -6.60
N ASN A 47 -23.42 -7.47 -6.26
CA ASN A 47 -24.69 -7.09 -6.87
C ASN A 47 -25.59 -6.44 -5.82
N SER A 48 -26.44 -5.51 -6.24
CA SER A 48 -27.46 -4.95 -5.36
C SER A 48 -28.78 -4.69 -6.06
N GLU A 49 -29.85 -4.71 -5.29
CA GLU A 49 -31.16 -4.15 -5.63
C GLU A 49 -31.47 -3.02 -4.64
N PRO A 50 -31.59 -1.75 -5.07
CA PRO A 50 -31.50 -1.27 -6.45
C PRO A 50 -30.10 -1.39 -7.06
N THR A 51 -30.05 -1.52 -8.39
CA THR A 51 -28.80 -1.49 -9.18
C THR A 51 -28.19 -0.09 -9.20
N ASN A 52 -26.91 0.03 -9.56
CA ASN A 52 -26.16 1.28 -9.55
C ASN A 52 -26.07 1.92 -8.15
N SER A 53 -25.85 1.08 -7.13
CA SER A 53 -25.57 1.52 -5.75
C SER A 53 -24.06 1.70 -5.59
N ASP A 54 -23.64 2.73 -4.87
CA ASP A 54 -22.23 3.03 -4.60
C ASP A 54 -21.61 1.96 -3.70
N VAL A 55 -20.37 1.56 -4.00
CA VAL A 55 -19.62 0.53 -3.27
C VAL A 55 -18.34 1.12 -2.70
N TRP A 56 -18.14 0.99 -1.39
CA TRP A 56 -16.88 1.31 -0.71
C TRP A 56 -16.30 0.05 -0.07
N ILE A 57 -14.98 -0.08 -0.19
CA ILE A 57 -14.20 -1.12 0.47
C ILE A 57 -13.10 -0.43 1.26
N ASP A 58 -13.03 -0.69 2.56
CA ASP A 58 -12.05 -0.11 3.49
C ASP A 58 -12.00 1.42 3.39
N GLY A 59 -13.17 2.05 3.27
CA GLY A 59 -13.31 3.50 3.11
C GLY A 59 -12.91 4.05 1.74
N THR A 60 -12.54 3.21 0.78
CA THR A 60 -12.20 3.62 -0.59
C THR A 60 -13.35 3.29 -1.55
N GLU A 61 -13.80 4.28 -2.32
CA GLU A 61 -14.82 4.11 -3.35
C GLU A 61 -14.33 3.18 -4.48
N LYS A 62 -15.17 2.23 -4.88
CA LYS A 62 -14.88 1.23 -5.93
C LYS A 62 -15.82 1.32 -7.14
N GLY A 63 -16.70 2.32 -7.15
CA GLY A 63 -17.73 2.55 -8.17
C GLY A 63 -19.06 1.90 -7.79
N ASN A 64 -19.89 1.57 -8.78
CA ASN A 64 -21.27 1.16 -8.55
C ASN A 64 -21.54 -0.31 -8.88
N THR A 65 -22.55 -0.90 -8.21
CA THR A 65 -23.07 -2.24 -8.52
C THR A 65 -23.80 -2.28 -9.88
N PRO A 66 -23.81 -3.43 -10.58
CA PRO A 66 -23.05 -4.65 -10.29
C PRO A 66 -21.56 -4.47 -10.60
N LYS A 67 -20.68 -4.94 -9.70
CA LYS A 67 -19.23 -4.71 -9.78
C LYS A 67 -18.43 -5.98 -9.47
N LEU A 68 -17.51 -6.33 -10.36
CA LEU A 68 -16.45 -7.29 -10.08
C LEU A 68 -15.24 -6.55 -9.51
N LEU A 69 -14.78 -6.94 -8.32
CA LEU A 69 -13.60 -6.39 -7.67
C LEU A 69 -12.53 -7.46 -7.49
N SER A 70 -11.27 -7.03 -7.58
CA SER A 70 -10.11 -7.83 -7.17
C SER A 70 -9.48 -7.11 -5.98
N LEU A 71 -9.52 -7.76 -4.83
CA LEU A 71 -9.02 -7.26 -3.55
C LEU A 71 -7.97 -8.23 -3.01
N ASP A 72 -7.22 -7.84 -1.99
CA ASP A 72 -6.35 -8.79 -1.31
C ASP A 72 -7.22 -9.85 -0.58
N SER A 73 -6.69 -11.04 -0.31
CA SER A 73 -7.40 -11.98 0.56
C SER A 73 -7.34 -11.52 2.01
N GLY A 74 -8.42 -11.75 2.76
CA GLY A 74 -8.56 -11.26 4.13
C GLY A 74 -9.92 -10.61 4.38
N GLU A 75 -10.02 -9.91 5.51
CA GLU A 75 -11.21 -9.17 5.89
C GLU A 75 -11.23 -7.78 5.22
N HIS A 76 -12.40 -7.40 4.73
CA HIS A 76 -12.65 -6.09 4.14
C HIS A 76 -13.94 -5.52 4.71
N TYR A 77 -13.91 -4.22 5.01
CA TYR A 77 -15.09 -3.48 5.43
C TYR A 77 -15.84 -2.99 4.19
N LEU A 78 -17.03 -3.53 3.98
CA LEU A 78 -17.91 -3.22 2.86
C LEU A 78 -18.99 -2.23 3.28
N VAL A 79 -19.18 -1.20 2.48
CA VAL A 79 -20.37 -0.34 2.52
C VAL A 79 -21.00 -0.30 1.14
N VAL A 80 -22.31 -0.48 1.07
CA VAL A 80 -23.11 -0.25 -0.15
C VAL A 80 -24.20 0.75 0.17
N SER A 81 -24.27 1.85 -0.58
CA SER A 81 -25.22 2.94 -0.35
C SER A 81 -25.92 3.35 -1.64
N ARG A 82 -27.09 3.94 -1.45
CA ARG A 82 -27.92 4.49 -2.51
C ARG A 82 -28.83 5.57 -1.91
N VAL A 83 -28.96 6.69 -2.60
CA VAL A 83 -29.91 7.75 -2.22
C VAL A 83 -31.32 7.17 -2.03
N GLY A 84 -31.94 7.45 -0.88
CA GLY A 84 -33.27 6.96 -0.51
C GLY A 84 -33.29 5.55 0.11
N TYR A 85 -32.12 4.99 0.41
CA TYR A 85 -31.95 3.70 1.07
C TYR A 85 -31.05 3.84 2.31
N GLU A 86 -31.15 2.88 3.22
CA GLU A 86 -30.21 2.68 4.31
C GLU A 86 -28.90 2.08 3.78
N ASP A 87 -27.78 2.49 4.38
CA ASP A 87 -26.47 1.93 4.05
C ASP A 87 -26.40 0.47 4.50
N TYR A 88 -26.04 -0.41 3.58
CA TYR A 88 -25.66 -1.78 3.92
C TYR A 88 -24.20 -1.80 4.32
N VAL A 89 -23.94 -2.27 5.54
CA VAL A 89 -22.60 -2.34 6.13
C VAL A 89 -22.32 -3.78 6.54
N ASP A 90 -21.20 -4.33 6.09
CA ASP A 90 -20.77 -5.67 6.47
C ASP A 90 -19.24 -5.82 6.47
N THR A 91 -18.73 -6.82 7.19
CA THR A 91 -17.33 -7.26 7.09
C THR A 91 -17.29 -8.56 6.32
N ILE A 92 -16.71 -8.52 5.12
CA ILE A 92 -16.59 -9.69 4.25
C ILE A 92 -15.20 -10.30 4.36
N THR A 93 -15.13 -11.64 4.37
CA THR A 93 -13.84 -12.37 4.34
C THR A 93 -13.64 -12.97 2.95
N LEU A 94 -12.59 -12.53 2.25
CA LEU A 94 -12.27 -12.99 0.91
C LEU A 94 -11.16 -14.05 0.94
N THR A 95 -11.40 -15.15 0.24
CA THR A 95 -10.40 -16.21 0.05
C THR A 95 -10.00 -16.28 -1.42
N THR A 96 -8.71 -16.52 -1.70
CA THR A 96 -8.22 -16.64 -3.08
C THR A 96 -8.92 -17.77 -3.83
N GLY A 97 -9.36 -17.47 -5.07
CA GLY A 97 -9.93 -18.45 -6.00
C GLY A 97 -11.35 -18.94 -5.68
N ARG A 98 -11.94 -18.56 -4.55
CA ARG A 98 -13.26 -19.05 -4.13
C ARG A 98 -14.05 -18.01 -3.34
N ASN A 99 -14.76 -17.13 -4.04
CA ASN A 99 -15.79 -16.29 -3.44
C ASN A 99 -17.07 -16.40 -4.27
N GLU A 100 -18.18 -16.64 -3.59
CA GLU A 100 -19.50 -16.60 -4.22
C GLU A 100 -19.90 -15.13 -4.48
N PRO A 101 -20.78 -14.88 -5.48
CA PRO A 101 -21.35 -13.55 -5.67
C PRO A 101 -22.13 -13.10 -4.43
N LEU A 102 -21.89 -11.86 -4.00
CA LEU A 102 -22.63 -11.23 -2.93
C LEU A 102 -23.82 -10.47 -3.52
N ASN A 103 -25.04 -10.84 -3.13
CA ASN A 103 -26.28 -10.20 -3.58
C ASN A 103 -26.91 -9.47 -2.41
N ILE A 104 -27.05 -8.16 -2.53
CA ILE A 104 -27.53 -7.27 -1.46
C ILE A 104 -28.89 -6.70 -1.87
N VAL A 105 -29.82 -6.61 -0.93
CA VAL A 105 -31.09 -5.88 -1.12
C VAL A 105 -31.10 -4.75 -0.11
N LEU A 106 -31.07 -3.51 -0.58
CA LEU A 106 -31.08 -2.35 0.31
C LEU A 106 -32.49 -2.08 0.83
N VAL A 107 -32.57 -1.60 2.07
CA VAL A 107 -33.82 -1.20 2.71
C VAL A 107 -34.04 0.29 2.42
N PRO A 108 -35.24 0.74 1.98
CA PRO A 108 -35.53 2.16 1.83
C PRO A 108 -35.37 2.91 3.16
N SER A 109 -34.77 4.10 3.12
CA SER A 109 -34.75 5.02 4.26
C SER A 109 -36.01 5.86 4.22
N GLU A 110 -36.95 5.60 5.13
CA GLU A 110 -38.19 6.39 5.27
C GLU A 110 -37.93 7.83 5.75
#